data_AF-A0A5K1BMX3-F1
#
_entry.id   AF-A0A5K1BMX3-F1
#
_cell.length_a   1.000
_cell.length_b   1.000
_cell.length_c   1.000
_cell.angle_alpha   90.00
_cell.angle_beta   90.00
_cell.angle_gamma   90.00
#
_symmetry.space_group_name_H-M   'P 1'
#
loop_
_entity.id
_entity.type
_entity.pdbx_description
1 polymer ?
#
loop_
_entity_poly.entity_id
_entity_poly.type
_entity_poly.pdbx_seq_one_letter_code
_entity_poly.pdbx_strand_id
1 'polypeptide(L)' 'VSAHTSAGKTVVASYAIAMSLRDNQRVIYTSPIKALSNQKYRDFKEEFSDVGLMTGDITIEPNASCL' A
#
# COMPACT_ATOMS: atom_id res chain seq x y z
N VAL A 1 -4.57 -9.64 -10.38
CA VAL A 1 -5.82 -10.38 -10.07
C VAL A 1 -6.96 -9.81 -10.89
N SER A 2 -7.59 -10.60 -11.77
CA SER A 2 -8.77 -10.16 -12.53
C SER A 2 -10.03 -10.52 -11.75
N ALA A 3 -10.80 -9.52 -11.33
CA ALA A 3 -12.10 -9.70 -10.68
C ALA A 3 -12.88 -8.37 -10.76
N HIS A 4 -14.14 -8.31 -10.31
CA HIS A 4 -14.86 -7.04 -10.14
C HIS A 4 -14.39 -6.27 -8.90
N THR A 5 -14.51 -4.94 -8.87
CA THR A 5 -13.97 -4.07 -7.80
C THR A 5 -14.51 -4.45 -6.41
N SER A 6 -15.74 -4.95 -6.33
CA SER A 6 -16.39 -5.45 -5.11
C SER A 6 -15.91 -6.84 -4.66
N ALA A 7 -15.09 -7.53 -5.44
CA ALA A 7 -14.68 -8.92 -5.17
C ALA A 7 -13.51 -9.06 -4.16
N GLY A 8 -13.23 -8.04 -3.35
CA GLY A 8 -12.19 -8.14 -2.31
C GLY A 8 -10.75 -8.05 -2.82
N LYS A 9 -10.51 -7.38 -3.97
CA LYS A 9 -9.19 -6.98 -4.51
C LYS A 9 -8.17 -6.59 -3.43
N THR A 10 -8.66 -5.72 -2.55
CA THR A 10 -7.90 -5.09 -1.47
C THR A 10 -7.37 -6.10 -0.46
N VAL A 11 -8.11 -7.18 -0.17
CA VAL A 11 -7.68 -8.19 0.81
C VAL A 11 -6.41 -8.89 0.37
N VAL A 12 -6.27 -9.16 -0.93
CA VAL A 12 -5.04 -9.75 -1.49
C VAL A 12 -3.85 -8.81 -1.31
N ALA A 13 -4.06 -7.51 -1.49
CA ALA A 13 -3.01 -6.51 -1.28
C ALA A 13 -2.61 -6.39 0.20
N SER A 14 -3.58 -6.27 1.11
CA SER A 14 -3.30 -6.22 2.56
C SER A 14 -2.58 -7.49 3.04
N TYR A 15 -2.98 -8.67 2.54
CA TYR A 15 -2.29 -9.92 2.90
C TYR A 15 -0.85 -9.96 2.38
N ALA A 16 -0.60 -9.51 1.14
CA ALA A 16 0.74 -9.45 0.58
C ALA A 16 1.65 -8.48 1.37
N ILE A 17 1.10 -7.34 1.80
CA ILE A 17 1.81 -6.37 2.64
C ILE A 17 2.12 -7.00 4.00
N ALA A 18 1.13 -7.58 4.68
CA ALA A 18 1.32 -8.23 5.98
C ALA A 18 2.37 -9.36 5.94
N MET A 19 2.34 -10.19 4.91
CA MET A 19 3.36 -11.23 4.73
C MET A 19 4.75 -10.64 4.52
N SER A 20 4.88 -9.62 3.67
CA SER A 20 6.17 -8.98 3.40
C SER A 20 6.74 -8.34 4.67
N LEU A 21 5.91 -7.63 5.44
CA LEU A 21 6.31 -7.02 6.70
C LEU A 21 6.72 -8.08 7.74
N ARG A 22 5.98 -9.19 7.86
CA ARG A 22 6.36 -10.32 8.74
C ARG A 22 7.72 -10.90 8.36
N ASP A 23 7.99 -11.01 7.08
CA ASP A 23 9.22 -11.62 6.56
C ASP A 23 10.37 -10.59 6.43
N ASN A 24 10.21 -9.38 7.02
CA ASN A 24 11.15 -8.25 6.96
C ASN A 24 11.55 -7.85 5.52
N GLN A 25 10.61 -7.97 4.59
CA GLN A 25 10.75 -7.58 3.19
C GLN A 25 10.06 -6.26 2.92
N ARG A 26 10.54 -5.55 1.89
CA ARG A 26 9.90 -4.33 1.39
C ARG A 26 8.85 -4.68 0.34
N VAL A 27 7.74 -3.94 0.35
CA VAL A 27 6.61 -4.10 -0.56
C VAL A 27 6.23 -2.76 -1.18
N ILE A 28 5.81 -2.77 -2.44
CA ILE A 28 5.39 -1.58 -3.18
C ILE A 28 3.97 -1.78 -3.70
N TYR A 29 3.06 -0.91 -3.28
CA TYR A 29 1.71 -0.81 -3.78
C TYR A 29 1.61 0.33 -4.82
N THR A 30 1.41 -0.04 -6.08
CA THR A 30 1.28 0.95 -7.16
C THR A 30 -0.19 1.22 -7.50
N SER A 31 -0.50 2.49 -7.75
CA SER A 31 -1.82 2.91 -8.20
C SER A 31 -1.70 3.93 -9.35
N PRO A 32 -2.61 3.90 -10.34
CA PRO A 32 -2.50 4.75 -11.54
C PRO A 32 -2.90 6.21 -11.30
N ILE A 33 -3.53 6.54 -10.17
CA ILE A 33 -4.07 7.88 -9.89
C ILE A 33 -3.61 8.33 -8.51
N LYS A 34 -3.04 9.54 -8.42
CA LYS A 34 -2.56 10.12 -7.15
C LYS A 34 -3.60 10.08 -6.04
N ALA A 35 -4.85 10.45 -6.34
CA ALA A 35 -5.94 10.44 -5.37
C ALA A 35 -6.16 9.04 -4.76
N LEU A 36 -6.02 7.98 -5.57
CA LEU A 36 -6.16 6.61 -5.11
C LEU A 36 -4.95 6.17 -4.27
N SER A 37 -3.73 6.58 -4.64
CA SER A 37 -2.54 6.36 -3.79
C SER A 37 -2.70 7.03 -2.43
N ASN A 38 -3.20 8.27 -2.38
CA ASN A 38 -3.43 9.00 -1.13
C ASN A 38 -4.51 8.34 -0.26
N GLN A 39 -5.59 7.87 -0.89
CA GLN A 39 -6.65 7.13 -0.17
C GLN A 39 -6.08 5.83 0.41
N LYS A 40 -5.37 5.04 -0.40
CA LYS A 40 -4.78 3.77 0.03
C LYS A 40 -3.70 3.92 1.07
N TYR A 41 -2.89 4.98 0.99
CA TYR A 41 -1.92 5.32 2.03
C TYR A 41 -2.61 5.51 3.38
N ARG A 42 -3.74 6.21 3.44
CA ARG A 42 -4.50 6.38 4.70
C ARG A 42 -5.05 5.06 5.21
N ASP A 43 -5.68 4.27 4.34
CA ASP A 43 -6.19 2.94 4.69
C ASP A 43 -5.07 2.05 5.26
N PHE A 44 -3.91 2.02 4.61
CA PHE A 44 -2.76 1.22 5.03
C PHE A 44 -2.08 1.78 6.28
N LYS A 45 -2.07 3.09 6.51
CA LYS A 45 -1.52 3.70 7.73
C LYS A 45 -2.39 3.41 8.96
N GLU A 46 -3.68 3.18 8.76
CA GLU A 46 -4.59 2.69 9.81
C GLU A 46 -4.35 1.22 10.13
N GLU A 47 -3.99 0.40 9.13
CA GLU A 47 -3.80 -1.05 9.27
C GLU A 47 -2.35 -1.45 9.66
N PHE A 48 -1.35 -0.69 9.21
CA PHE A 48 0.08 -0.97 9.36
C PHE A 48 0.84 0.28 9.82
N SER A 49 1.88 0.09 10.65
CA SER A 49 2.68 1.20 11.19
C SER A 49 3.74 1.73 10.21
N ASP A 50 4.37 0.84 9.43
CA ASP A 50 5.52 1.14 8.58
C ASP A 50 5.14 1.32 7.09
N VAL A 51 4.39 2.40 6.83
CA VAL A 51 3.88 2.75 5.50
C VAL A 51 4.33 4.16 5.12
N GLY A 52 4.91 4.29 3.93
CA GLY A 52 5.27 5.54 3.28
C GLY A 52 4.42 5.82 2.05
N LEU A 53 4.65 6.98 1.44
CA LEU A 53 3.97 7.40 0.21
C LEU A 53 4.96 8.11 -0.69
N MET A 54 5.10 7.65 -1.92
CA MET A 54 5.89 8.33 -2.95
C MET A 54 5.00 8.73 -4.13
N THR A 55 4.85 10.04 -4.33
CA THR A 55 4.16 10.62 -5.48
C THR A 55 5.06 11.68 -6.13
N GLY A 56 4.71 12.13 -7.34
CA GLY A 56 5.46 13.19 -8.02
C GLY A 56 5.50 14.53 -7.25
N ASP A 57 4.55 14.76 -6.35
CA ASP A 57 4.43 16.03 -5.62
C ASP A 57 4.89 15.94 -4.17
N ILE A 58 4.69 14.79 -3.51
CA ILE A 58 4.92 14.60 -2.08
C ILE A 58 5.58 13.24 -1.85
N THR A 59 6.61 13.23 -1.01
CA THR A 59 7.25 12.02 -0.49
C THR A 59 7.15 12.02 1.03
N ILE A 60 6.59 10.95 1.59
CA ILE A 60 6.41 10.74 3.03
C ILE A 60 7.06 9.41 3.38
N GLU A 61 7.94 9.41 4.40
CA GLU A 61 8.58 8.20 4.94
C GLU A 61 9.14 7.25 3.84
N PRO A 62 10.06 7.70 2.96
CA PRO A 62 10.55 6.91 1.82
C PRO A 62 11.35 5.66 2.23
N ASN A 63 11.76 5.59 3.49
CA ASN A 63 12.47 4.45 4.08
C ASN A 63 11.52 3.40 4.67
N ALA A 64 10.20 3.61 4.60
CA ALA A 64 9.23 2.63 5.07
C ALA A 64 9.36 1.30 4.31
N SER A 65 8.98 0.22 4.99
CA SER A 65 8.95 -1.12 4.40
C SER A 65 7.81 -1.28 3.40
N CYS A 66 6.67 -0.60 3.60
CA CYS A 66 5.59 -0.51 2.60
C CYS A 66 5.58 0.87 1.93
N LEU A 67 5.61 0.90 0.59
CA LEU A 67 5.57 2.12 -0.23
C LEU A 67 4.39 2.16 -1.19
#